data_AF-A0A066RWL3-F1
#
_entry.id   AF-A0A066RWL3-F1
#
_cell.length_a   1.000
_cell.length_b   1.000
_cell.length_c   1.000
_cell.angle_alpha   90.00
_cell.angle_beta   90.00
_cell.angle_gamma   90.00
#
_symmetry.space_group_name_H-M   'P 1'
#
loop_
_entity.id
_entity.type
_entity.pdbx_description
1 polymer ?
#
loop_
_entity_poly.entity_id
_entity_poly.type
_entity_poly.pdbx_seq_one_letter_code
_entity_poly.pdbx_strand_id
1 'polypeptide(L)'
;MKKSDLLYDYIKFHLGLYLATPPIMSVVATCLSLEKQASFKLGLLIMIVIYLFSGAHASWFIASHINVKWTADKNWISFGKSADNLFRRTMHHYLYWLGLIAALTSIVVALLYPVDVSKDTGTDTINIVLRCLSL
;
A
#
# COMPACT_ATOMS: atom_id res chain seq x y z
N MET A 1 28.02 -5.89 10.01
CA MET A 1 26.77 -5.13 10.21
C MET A 1 26.38 -5.23 11.68
N LYS A 2 26.11 -4.11 12.36
CA LYS A 2 25.64 -4.20 13.75
C LYS A 2 24.20 -4.69 13.70
N LYS A 3 23.83 -5.57 14.63
CA LYS A 3 22.53 -6.23 14.57
C LYS A 3 21.36 -5.23 14.69
N SER A 4 21.56 -4.13 15.43
CA SER A 4 20.66 -2.96 15.49
C SER A 4 20.26 -2.41 14.12
N ASP A 5 21.17 -2.51 13.13
CA ASP A 5 20.96 -1.96 11.80
C ASP A 5 19.86 -2.75 11.06
N LEU A 6 19.73 -4.06 11.31
CA LEU A 6 18.72 -4.92 10.68
C LEU A 6 17.28 -4.57 11.08
N LEU A 7 17.04 -4.30 12.37
CA LEU A 7 15.70 -3.89 12.82
C LEU A 7 15.34 -2.53 12.23
N TYR A 8 16.29 -1.61 12.23
CA TYR A 8 16.09 -0.27 11.69
C TYR A 8 15.87 -0.27 10.18
N ASP A 9 16.63 -1.06 9.43
CA ASP A 9 16.44 -1.27 7.99
C ASP A 9 15.10 -1.94 7.70
N TYR A 10 14.68 -2.90 8.53
CA TYR A 10 13.36 -3.53 8.41
C TYR A 10 12.21 -2.52 8.56
N ILE A 11 12.31 -1.65 9.58
CA ILE A 11 11.34 -0.57 9.85
C ILE A 11 11.28 0.40 8.67
N LYS A 12 12.45 0.92 8.25
CA LYS A 12 12.57 1.86 7.15
C LYS A 12 11.99 1.31 5.87
N PHE A 13 12.32 0.06 5.54
CA PHE A 13 11.87 -0.55 4.30
C PHE A 13 10.34 -0.67 4.28
N HIS A 14 9.72 -1.25 5.30
CA HIS A 14 8.28 -1.52 5.25
C HIS A 14 7.45 -0.25 5.44
N LEU A 15 7.72 0.55 6.47
CA LEU A 15 6.94 1.76 6.72
C LEU A 15 7.20 2.84 5.67
N GLY A 16 8.46 3.02 5.26
CA GLY A 16 8.82 3.98 4.23
C GLY A 16 8.15 3.66 2.91
N LEU A 17 8.13 2.39 2.51
CA LEU A 17 7.48 1.94 1.28
C LEU A 17 5.97 2.20 1.32
N TYR A 18 5.28 1.83 2.40
CA TYR A 18 3.83 2.03 2.51
C TYR A 18 3.42 3.50 2.55
N LEU A 19 4.26 4.38 3.13
CA LEU A 19 3.97 5.81 3.20
C LEU A 19 4.32 6.56 1.91
N ALA A 20 5.34 6.11 1.17
CA ALA A 20 5.84 6.82 -0.01
C ALA A 20 5.03 6.51 -1.28
N THR A 21 4.54 5.28 -1.45
CA THR A 21 3.89 4.89 -2.71
C THR A 21 2.59 5.65 -3.00
N PRO A 22 1.64 5.89 -2.06
CA PRO A 22 0.41 6.62 -2.37
C PRO A 22 0.64 8.05 -2.89
N PRO A 23 1.51 8.87 -2.26
CA PRO A 23 1.90 10.15 -2.83
C PRO A 23 2.51 10.05 -4.23
N ILE A 24 3.40 9.08 -4.47
CA ILE A 24 4.00 8.86 -5.79
C ILE A 24 2.91 8.55 -6.84
N MET A 25 1.96 7.68 -6.51
CA MET A 25 0.83 7.37 -7.40
C MET A 25 -0.04 8.60 -7.70
N SER A 26 -0.25 9.48 -6.71
CA SER A 26 -0.96 10.75 -6.90
C SER A 26 -0.21 11.72 -7.82
N VAL A 27 1.12 11.79 -7.71
CA VAL A 27 1.95 12.60 -8.62
C VAL A 27 1.87 12.05 -10.04
N VAL A 28 2.00 10.74 -10.22
CA VAL A 28 1.86 10.08 -11.53
C VAL A 28 0.50 10.38 -12.15
N ALA A 29 -0.58 10.25 -11.36
CA ALA A 29 -1.92 10.56 -11.85
C ALA A 29 -2.09 12.03 -12.24
N THR A 30 -1.48 12.96 -11.49
CA THR A 30 -1.50 14.39 -11.82
C THR A 30 -0.76 14.66 -13.14
N CYS A 31 0.40 14.05 -13.35
CA CYS A 31 1.13 14.16 -14.61
C CYS A 31 0.35 13.61 -15.81
N LEU A 32 -0.57 12.66 -15.58
CA LEU A 32 -1.44 12.08 -16.58
C LEU A 32 -2.83 12.74 -16.66
N SER A 33 -3.10 13.78 -15.86
CA SER A 33 -4.41 14.44 -15.75
C SER A 33 -5.56 13.50 -15.33
N LEU A 34 -5.26 12.50 -14.49
CA LEU A 34 -6.19 11.46 -14.03
C LEU A 34 -6.68 11.69 -12.59
N GLU A 35 -6.18 12.71 -11.88
CA GLU A 35 -6.44 12.93 -10.45
C GLU A 35 -7.92 13.15 -10.12
N LYS A 36 -8.73 13.55 -11.11
CA LYS A 36 -10.18 13.73 -10.96
C LYS A 36 -10.98 12.44 -11.23
N GLN A 37 -10.39 11.45 -11.90
CA GLN A 37 -11.07 10.23 -12.32
C GLN A 37 -11.48 9.38 -11.11
N ALA A 38 -12.75 8.95 -11.09
CA ALA A 38 -13.29 8.14 -10.00
C ALA A 38 -12.60 6.77 -9.89
N SER A 39 -12.30 6.15 -11.03
CA SER A 39 -11.55 4.89 -11.11
C SER A 39 -10.19 4.98 -10.43
N PHE A 40 -9.41 6.03 -10.73
CA PHE A 40 -8.12 6.28 -10.06
C PHE A 40 -8.30 6.51 -8.55
N LYS A 41 -9.24 7.35 -8.13
CA LYS A 41 -9.51 7.60 -6.69
C LYS A 41 -9.87 6.32 -5.95
N LEU A 42 -10.68 5.45 -6.56
CA LEU A 42 -11.06 4.17 -5.97
C LEU A 42 -9.85 3.23 -5.84
N GLY A 43 -9.03 3.12 -6.89
CA GLY A 43 -7.80 2.31 -6.83
C GLY A 43 -6.79 2.82 -5.80
N LEU A 44 -6.62 4.14 -5.71
CA LEU A 44 -5.77 4.78 -4.71
C LEU A 44 -6.30 4.52 -3.28
N LEU A 45 -7.61 4.61 -3.06
CA LEU A 45 -8.24 4.30 -1.78
C LEU A 45 -8.01 2.84 -1.39
N ILE A 46 -8.20 1.89 -2.32
CA ILE A 46 -7.95 0.47 -2.10
C ILE A 46 -6.48 0.25 -1.70
N MET A 47 -5.54 0.88 -2.41
CA MET A 47 -4.11 0.80 -2.08
C MET A 47 -3.84 1.31 -0.66
N ILE A 48 -4.39 2.48 -0.30
CA ILE A 48 -4.21 3.06 1.04
C ILE A 48 -4.73 2.11 2.12
N VAL A 49 -5.93 1.53 1.95
CA VAL A 49 -6.50 0.59 2.92
C VAL A 49 -5.63 -0.66 3.07
N ILE A 50 -5.16 -1.24 1.97
CA ILE A 50 -4.26 -2.42 2.00
C ILE A 50 -2.95 -2.06 2.72
N TYR A 51 -2.41 -0.88 2.45
CA TYR A 51 -1.14 -0.43 3.01
C TYR A 51 -1.26 -0.07 4.49
N LEU A 52 -2.40 0.50 4.92
CA LEU A 52 -2.71 0.71 6.33
C LEU A 52 -2.76 -0.63 7.08
N PHE A 53 -3.41 -1.64 6.52
CA PHE A 53 -3.46 -2.97 7.14
C PHE A 53 -2.06 -3.59 7.26
N SER A 54 -1.27 -3.56 6.17
CA SER A 54 0.10 -4.09 6.17
C SER A 54 1.04 -3.31 7.11
N GLY A 55 0.90 -1.98 7.14
CA GLY A 55 1.67 -1.09 8.00
C GLY A 55 1.32 -1.25 9.48
N ALA A 56 0.04 -1.44 9.82
CA ALA A 56 -0.39 -1.75 11.18
C ALA A 56 0.18 -3.10 11.65
N HIS A 57 0.12 -4.12 10.79
CA HIS A 57 0.73 -5.43 11.08
C HIS A 57 2.25 -5.33 11.28
N ALA A 58 2.95 -4.54 10.46
CA ALA A 58 4.38 -4.32 10.58
C ALA A 58 4.71 -3.58 11.89
N SER A 59 3.95 -2.52 12.21
CA SER A 59 4.10 -1.72 13.41
C SER A 59 3.90 -2.55 14.68
N TRP A 60 2.90 -3.44 14.69
CA TRP A 60 2.68 -4.38 15.79
C TRP A 60 3.88 -5.32 16.00
N PHE A 61 4.42 -5.87 14.91
CA PHE A 61 5.62 -6.71 14.99
C PHE A 61 6.83 -5.91 15.51
N ILE A 62 7.03 -4.68 15.05
CA ILE A 62 8.13 -3.82 15.51
C ILE A 62 7.96 -3.48 17.00
N ALA A 63 6.75 -3.12 17.43
CA ALA A 63 6.46 -2.75 18.82
C ALA A 63 6.76 -3.88 19.80
N SER A 64 6.53 -5.15 19.40
CA SER A 64 6.87 -6.30 20.24
C SER A 64 8.39 -6.53 20.40
N HIS A 65 9.22 -5.82 19.65
CA HIS A 65 10.68 -5.98 19.64
C HIS A 65 11.46 -4.71 20.04
N ILE A 66 10.80 -3.54 20.14
CA ILE A 66 11.49 -2.26 20.41
C ILE A 66 12.02 -2.13 21.84
N ASN A 67 11.36 -2.75 22.83
CA ASN A 67 11.74 -2.69 24.25
C ASN A 67 12.47 -3.95 24.75
N VAL A 68 13.01 -4.76 23.84
CA VAL A 68 13.75 -5.98 24.20
C VAL A 68 15.23 -5.64 24.44
N LYS A 69 15.82 -6.18 25.50
CA LYS A 69 17.28 -6.11 25.68
C LYS A 69 17.98 -6.96 24.61
N TRP A 70 18.59 -6.30 23.63
CA TRP A 70 19.29 -6.92 22.49
C TRP A 70 20.71 -7.44 22.81
N THR A 71 20.94 -7.85 24.06
CA THR A 71 22.26 -8.23 24.59
C THR A 71 22.62 -9.70 24.37
N ALA A 72 21.68 -10.53 23.88
CA ALA A 72 21.90 -11.96 23.65
C ALA A 72 21.61 -12.35 22.19
N ASP A 73 22.48 -13.18 21.61
CA ASP A 73 22.33 -13.73 20.25
C ASP A 73 20.99 -14.44 20.02
N LYS A 74 20.41 -15.01 21.09
CA LYS A 74 19.09 -15.68 21.05
C LYS A 74 17.95 -14.75 20.61
N ASN A 75 17.94 -13.49 21.05
CA ASN A 75 16.87 -12.54 20.69
C ASN A 75 16.97 -12.14 19.21
N TRP A 76 18.18 -12.06 18.68
CA TRP A 76 18.43 -11.81 17.25
C TRP A 76 18.04 -12.99 16.37
N ILE A 77 18.38 -14.22 16.78
CA ILE A 77 17.97 -15.43 16.07
C ILE A 77 16.45 -15.57 16.08
N SER A 78 15.79 -15.28 17.21
CA SER A 78 14.33 -15.28 17.32
C SER A 78 13.70 -14.23 16.40
N PHE A 79 14.21 -12.99 16.41
CA PHE A 79 13.74 -11.93 15.53
C PHE A 79 13.87 -12.31 14.06
N GLY A 80 15.02 -12.84 13.64
CA GLY A 80 15.25 -13.30 12.26
C GLY A 80 14.27 -14.40 11.86
N LYS A 81 14.07 -15.43 12.70
CA LYS A 81 13.09 -16.49 12.44
C LYS A 81 11.66 -15.96 12.33
N SER A 82 11.29 -15.01 13.18
CA SER A 82 9.99 -14.36 13.13
C SER A 82 9.85 -13.44 11.91
N ALA A 83 10.93 -12.75 11.50
CA ALA A 83 11.07 -11.93 10.29
C ALA A 83 10.85 -12.73 9.01
N ASP A 84 11.49 -13.88 8.92
CA ASP A 84 11.46 -14.74 7.73
C ASP A 84 10.25 -15.68 7.68
N ASN A 85 9.30 -15.55 8.61
CA ASN A 85 8.07 -16.33 8.59
C ASN A 85 7.27 -16.05 7.29
N LEU A 86 6.88 -17.13 6.61
CA LEU A 86 6.05 -17.10 5.41
C LEU A 86 4.78 -16.26 5.57
N PHE A 87 4.09 -16.37 6.71
CA PHE A 87 2.88 -15.58 6.98
C PHE A 87 3.16 -14.07 6.93
N ARG A 88 4.29 -13.65 7.51
CA ARG A 88 4.70 -12.25 7.52
C ARG A 88 5.18 -11.77 6.17
N ARG A 89 5.96 -12.58 5.47
CA ARG A 89 6.30 -12.31 4.07
C ARG A 89 5.04 -12.12 3.24
N THR A 90 3.99 -12.91 3.49
CA THR A 90 2.72 -12.73 2.79
C THR A 90 2.02 -11.42 3.14
N MET A 91 1.87 -11.13 4.43
CA MET A 91 1.23 -9.90 4.90
C MET A 91 1.95 -8.63 4.46
N HIS A 92 3.27 -8.67 4.25
CA HIS A 92 4.06 -7.49 3.90
C HIS A 92 4.36 -7.37 2.41
N HIS A 93 4.72 -8.48 1.77
CA HIS A 93 5.14 -8.49 0.38
C HIS A 93 3.95 -8.64 -0.57
N TYR A 94 3.06 -9.62 -0.35
CA TYR A 94 1.93 -9.81 -1.26
C TYR A 94 0.90 -8.69 -1.14
N LEU A 95 0.62 -8.20 0.08
CA LEU A 95 -0.27 -7.04 0.24
C LEU A 95 0.31 -5.76 -0.38
N TYR A 96 1.64 -5.57 -0.28
CA TYR A 96 2.30 -4.47 -0.98
C TYR A 96 2.03 -4.51 -2.49
N TRP A 97 2.28 -5.67 -3.11
CA TRP A 97 2.05 -5.86 -4.55
C TRP A 97 0.58 -5.75 -4.91
N LEU A 98 -0.32 -6.28 -4.09
CA LEU A 98 -1.76 -6.19 -4.32
C LEU A 98 -2.23 -4.73 -4.34
N GLY A 99 -1.80 -3.92 -3.38
CA GLY A 99 -2.12 -2.49 -3.36
C GLY A 99 -1.53 -1.76 -4.57
N LEU A 100 -0.29 -2.06 -4.95
CA LEU A 100 0.35 -1.47 -6.11
C LEU A 100 -0.36 -1.84 -7.42
N ILE A 101 -0.71 -3.12 -7.60
CA ILE A 101 -1.49 -3.60 -8.75
C ILE A 101 -2.84 -2.90 -8.79
N ALA A 102 -3.55 -2.76 -7.67
CA ALA A 102 -4.83 -2.05 -7.63
C ALA A 102 -4.71 -0.61 -8.12
N ALA A 103 -3.68 0.13 -7.68
CA ALA A 103 -3.44 1.49 -8.14
C ALA A 103 -3.02 1.55 -9.62
N LEU A 104 -2.12 0.68 -10.07
CA LEU A 104 -1.68 0.63 -11.47
C LEU A 104 -2.83 0.24 -12.41
N THR A 105 -3.62 -0.78 -12.07
CA THR A 105 -4.80 -1.17 -12.82
C THR A 105 -5.80 -0.02 -12.89
N SER A 106 -5.99 0.74 -11.80
CA SER A 106 -6.88 1.91 -11.83
C SER A 106 -6.39 3.02 -12.75
N ILE A 107 -5.07 3.21 -12.89
CA ILE A 107 -4.50 4.14 -13.88
C ILE A 107 -4.79 3.64 -15.29
N VAL A 108 -4.56 2.35 -15.57
CA VAL A 108 -4.87 1.76 -16.89
C VAL A 108 -6.36 1.93 -17.22
N VAL A 109 -7.25 1.65 -16.28
CA VAL A 109 -8.70 1.84 -16.45
C VAL A 109 -9.03 3.32 -16.69
N ALA A 110 -8.44 4.25 -15.94
CA ALA A 110 -8.66 5.68 -16.10
C ALA A 110 -8.17 6.21 -17.46
N LEU A 111 -7.09 5.64 -18.01
CA LEU A 111 -6.57 5.97 -19.34
C LEU A 111 -7.45 5.42 -20.46
N LEU A 112 -7.95 4.19 -20.31
CA LEU A 112 -8.78 3.54 -21.34
C LEU A 112 -10.23 4.05 -21.34
N TYR A 113 -10.74 4.46 -20.18
CA TYR A 113 -12.12 4.89 -19.99
C TYR A 113 -12.17 6.23 -19.24
N PRO A 114 -11.67 7.33 -19.83
CA PRO A 114 -11.74 8.64 -19.21
C PRO A 114 -13.21 9.06 -19.09
N VAL A 115 -13.67 9.30 -17.87
CA VAL A 115 -15.01 9.86 -17.63
C VAL A 115 -14.90 11.39 -17.72
N ASP A 116 -15.64 11.99 -18.66
CA ASP A 116 -15.77 13.45 -18.78
C ASP A 116 -16.65 13.99 -17.64
N VAL A 117 -16.02 14.40 -16.54
CA VAL A 117 -16.70 15.00 -15.37
C VAL A 117 -17.32 16.37 -15.72
N SER A 118 -17.00 16.96 -16.88
CA SER A 118 -17.55 18.25 -17.33
C SER A 118 -19.01 18.18 -17.80
N LYS A 119 -19.58 16.98 -17.99
CA LYS A 119 -20.96 16.80 -18.48
C LYS A 119 -21.98 16.37 -17.43
N ASP A 120 -21.54 16.12 -16.19
CA ASP A 120 -22.40 15.50 -15.17
C ASP A 120 -23.01 16.55 -14.24
N THR A 121 -24.21 17.02 -14.60
CA THR A 121 -25.10 17.77 -13.72
C THR A 121 -25.68 16.83 -12.66
N GLY A 122 -24.89 16.56 -11.62
CA GLY A 122 -25.38 16.23 -10.27
C GLY A 122 -26.18 14.94 -10.05
N THR A 123 -26.29 14.03 -11.03
CA THR A 123 -27.17 12.84 -10.89
C THR A 123 -26.48 11.50 -11.17
N ASP A 124 -25.30 11.45 -11.80
CA ASP A 124 -24.78 10.17 -12.36
C ASP A 124 -23.75 9.40 -11.53
N THR A 125 -23.38 9.86 -10.32
CA THR A 125 -22.34 9.17 -9.51
C THR A 125 -22.71 7.71 -9.18
N ILE A 126 -24.00 7.39 -8.99
CA ILE A 126 -24.48 6.02 -8.72
C ILE A 126 -24.53 5.17 -10.01
N ASN A 127 -24.83 5.77 -11.16
CA ASN A 127 -24.88 5.09 -12.46
C ASN A 127 -23.48 4.71 -12.98
N ILE A 128 -22.46 5.51 -12.64
CA ILE A 128 -21.07 5.26 -13.06
C ILE A 128 -20.51 3.99 -12.39
N VAL A 129 -20.78 3.76 -11.11
CA VAL A 129 -20.33 2.55 -10.40
C VAL A 129 -21.00 1.29 -10.97
N LEU A 130 -22.29 1.37 -11.32
CA LEU A 130 -23.02 0.26 -11.93
C LEU A 130 -22.52 -0.08 -13.34
N ARG A 131 -22.15 0.92 -14.15
CA ARG A 131 -21.58 0.70 -15.50
C ARG A 131 -20.19 0.04 -15.48
N CYS A 132 -19.38 0.33 -14.47
CA CYS A 132 -18.08 -0.33 -14.30
C CYS A 132 -18.20 -1.76 -13.75
N LEU A 133 -19.33 -2.12 -13.12
CA LEU A 133 -19.58 -3.45 -12.55
C LEU A 133 -20.44 -4.37 -13.44
N SER A 134 -21.02 -3.83 -14.52
CA SER A 134 -21.85 -4.58 -15.48
C SER A 134 -21.08 -5.11 -16.71
N LEU A 135 -19.75 -5.14 -16.64
CA LEU A 135 -18.83 -5.81 -17.58
C LEU A 135 -18.14 -6.96 -16.85
#